data_AF-A0A8S1M7X7-F1
#
_entry.id   AF-A0A8S1M7X7-F1
#
_cell.length_a   1.000
_cell.length_b   1.000
_cell.length_c   1.000
_cell.angle_alpha   90.00
_cell.angle_beta   90.00
_cell.angle_gamma   90.00
#
_symmetry.space_group_name_H-M   'P 1'
#
loop_
_entity.id
_entity.type
_entity.pdbx_description
1 polymer ?
#
loop_
_entity_poly.entity_id
_entity_poly.type
_entity_poly.pdbx_seq_one_letter_code
_entity_poly.pdbx_strand_id
1 'polypeptide(L)'
;MKAFTLIYYIVPQDNDDVEIPNAFGIGKQIDQVTLKDIKSSFPLQGEYIFRFRYKTSHNTVWLDLPTDTSQIPLFNNRILIKATRISWDTQNNQIQQTQTQQQSNGTVQQQSQNQNINQQVLAQFQQQQQNQQQAYQQQQSQNQNLIDF
;
A
#
# COMPACT_ATOMS: atom_id res chain seq x y z
N MET A 1 -33.13 -16.00 -6.07
CA MET A 1 -32.04 -15.57 -7.00
C MET A 1 -30.75 -15.55 -6.21
N LYS A 2 -29.62 -16.01 -6.79
CA LYS A 2 -28.32 -15.84 -6.13
C LYS A 2 -28.00 -14.34 -6.07
N ALA A 3 -27.52 -13.87 -4.93
CA ALA A 3 -27.14 -12.48 -4.76
C ALA A 3 -25.97 -12.11 -5.67
N PHE A 4 -26.01 -10.90 -6.25
CA PHE A 4 -24.98 -10.41 -7.15
C PHE A 4 -24.84 -8.90 -6.99
N THR A 5 -23.61 -8.43 -6.87
CA THR A 5 -23.26 -7.01 -6.73
C THR A 5 -22.27 -6.62 -7.81
N LEU A 6 -22.58 -5.54 -8.54
CA LEU A 6 -21.66 -4.95 -9.51
C LEU A 6 -20.75 -3.94 -8.82
N ILE A 7 -19.45 -4.09 -9.01
CA ILE A 7 -18.40 -3.24 -8.46
C ILE A 7 -17.82 -2.41 -9.59
N TYR A 8 -17.79 -1.08 -9.42
CA TYR A 8 -17.24 -0.16 -10.40
C TYR A 8 -15.84 0.27 -10.00
N TYR A 9 -14.93 0.40 -10.95
CA TYR A 9 -13.56 0.82 -10.68
C TYR A 9 -12.96 1.65 -11.80
N ILE A 10 -11.92 2.40 -11.44
CA ILE A 10 -10.99 3.07 -12.36
C ILE A 10 -9.56 2.71 -11.97
N VAL A 11 -8.68 2.60 -12.95
CA VAL A 11 -7.22 2.54 -12.80
C VAL A 11 -6.65 3.82 -13.42
N PRO A 12 -6.27 4.83 -12.61
CA PRO A 12 -5.79 6.11 -13.15
C PRO A 12 -4.60 5.98 -14.09
N GLN A 13 -3.72 5.00 -13.85
CA GLN A 13 -2.56 4.71 -14.69
C GLN A 13 -2.91 4.20 -16.08
N ASP A 14 -4.10 3.60 -16.23
CA ASP A 14 -4.58 3.07 -17.50
C ASP A 14 -5.39 4.15 -18.27
N ASN A 15 -5.46 5.38 -17.75
CA ASN A 15 -6.24 6.51 -18.26
C ASN A 15 -7.75 6.23 -18.36
N ASP A 16 -8.28 5.45 -17.41
CA ASP A 16 -9.73 5.21 -17.30
C ASP A 16 -10.51 6.52 -17.08
N ASP A 17 -11.67 6.61 -17.73
CA ASP A 17 -12.64 7.70 -17.52
C ASP A 17 -13.44 7.46 -16.24
N VAL A 18 -13.53 8.49 -15.39
CA VAL A 18 -14.31 8.47 -14.13
C VAL A 18 -15.81 8.41 -14.38
N GLU A 19 -16.28 9.02 -15.48
CA GLU A 19 -17.69 9.05 -15.84
C GLU A 19 -18.15 7.74 -16.49
N ILE A 20 -17.21 6.97 -17.05
CA ILE A 20 -17.44 5.66 -17.68
C ILE A 20 -16.55 4.60 -17.03
N PRO A 21 -16.80 4.24 -15.74
CA PRO A 21 -15.94 3.32 -15.02
C PRO A 21 -16.06 1.88 -15.54
N ASN A 22 -14.97 1.14 -15.41
CA ASN A 22 -14.96 -0.31 -15.60
C ASN A 22 -15.77 -1.01 -14.50
N ALA A 23 -16.19 -2.26 -14.73
CA ALA A 23 -16.98 -2.99 -13.75
C ALA A 23 -16.70 -4.50 -13.74
N PHE A 24 -16.85 -5.12 -12.55
CA PHE A 24 -16.82 -6.57 -12.37
C PHE A 24 -17.85 -7.00 -11.32
N GLY A 25 -18.22 -8.29 -11.32
CA GLY A 25 -19.28 -8.82 -10.47
C GLY A 25 -18.77 -9.65 -9.29
N ILE A 26 -19.41 -9.51 -8.13
CA ILE A 26 -19.21 -10.38 -6.96
C ILE A 26 -20.53 -11.07 -6.62
N GLY A 27 -20.50 -12.39 -6.41
CA GLY A 27 -21.66 -13.22 -6.04
C GLY A 27 -22.09 -13.08 -4.57
N LYS A 28 -22.28 -11.85 -4.09
CA LYS A 28 -22.72 -11.50 -2.73
C LYS A 28 -23.72 -10.35 -2.77
N GLN A 29 -24.50 -10.18 -1.70
CA GLN A 29 -25.29 -8.96 -1.51
C GLN A 29 -24.36 -7.78 -1.22
N ILE A 30 -24.79 -6.57 -1.58
CA ILE A 30 -23.93 -5.37 -1.55
C ILE A 30 -23.44 -5.03 -0.14
N ASP A 31 -24.26 -5.28 0.88
CA ASP A 31 -23.99 -5.11 2.31
C ASP A 31 -23.06 -6.19 2.90
N GLN A 32 -22.83 -7.28 2.15
CA GLN A 32 -21.98 -8.40 2.53
C GLN A 32 -20.61 -8.37 1.83
N VAL A 33 -20.38 -7.44 0.91
CA VAL A 33 -19.08 -7.28 0.24
C VAL A 33 -18.07 -6.66 1.20
N THR A 34 -16.91 -7.30 1.31
CA THR A 34 -15.78 -6.85 2.14
C THR A 34 -14.55 -6.50 1.29
N LEU A 35 -13.56 -5.83 1.89
CA LEU A 35 -12.28 -5.55 1.21
C LEU A 35 -11.58 -6.83 0.73
N LYS A 36 -11.68 -7.93 1.49
CA LYS A 36 -11.15 -9.24 1.07
C LYS A 36 -11.78 -9.73 -0.23
N ASP A 37 -13.07 -9.51 -0.40
CA ASP A 37 -13.79 -9.94 -1.60
C ASP A 37 -13.36 -9.14 -2.83
N ILE A 38 -13.17 -7.82 -2.64
CA ILE A 38 -12.61 -6.94 -3.68
C ILE A 38 -11.22 -7.43 -4.09
N LYS A 39 -10.30 -7.60 -3.12
CA LYS A 39 -8.91 -8.02 -3.40
C LYS A 39 -8.83 -9.36 -4.12
N SER A 40 -9.65 -10.33 -3.71
CA SER A 40 -9.63 -11.68 -4.28
C SER A 40 -10.36 -11.82 -5.62
N SER A 41 -11.27 -10.89 -5.94
CA SER A 41 -12.08 -10.93 -7.17
C SER A 41 -11.66 -9.87 -8.21
N PHE A 42 -10.69 -9.01 -7.89
CA PHE A 42 -10.29 -7.93 -8.79
C PHE A 42 -9.71 -8.51 -10.10
N PRO A 43 -10.20 -8.08 -11.27
CA PRO A 43 -9.95 -8.80 -12.52
C PRO A 43 -8.58 -8.51 -13.16
N LEU A 44 -7.88 -7.46 -12.70
CA LEU A 44 -6.62 -7.03 -13.30
C LEU A 44 -5.42 -7.59 -12.53
N GLN A 45 -4.41 -8.03 -13.27
CA GLN A 45 -3.15 -8.52 -12.72
C GLN A 45 -2.37 -7.41 -12.01
N GLY A 46 -1.64 -7.79 -10.97
CA GLY A 46 -0.77 -6.92 -10.19
C GLY A 46 -1.26 -6.66 -8.77
N GLU A 47 -0.49 -5.85 -8.05
CA GLU A 47 -0.81 -5.41 -6.70
C GLU A 47 -1.43 -4.01 -6.74
N TYR A 48 -2.48 -3.77 -5.93
CA TYR A 48 -3.23 -2.52 -5.97
C TYR A 48 -3.53 -1.98 -4.57
N ILE A 49 -3.50 -0.65 -4.44
CA ILE A 49 -4.15 0.08 -3.35
C ILE A 49 -5.57 0.41 -3.79
N PHE A 50 -6.56 -0.11 -3.07
CA PHE A 50 -7.97 0.16 -3.32
C PHE A 50 -8.47 1.30 -2.44
N ARG A 51 -8.98 2.35 -3.09
CA ARG A 51 -9.67 3.46 -2.40
C ARG A 51 -11.12 3.52 -2.81
N PHE A 52 -12.00 3.80 -1.85
CA PHE A 52 -13.44 3.77 -2.07
C PHE A 52 -14.01 5.17 -2.09
N ARG A 53 -14.75 5.51 -3.14
CA ARG A 53 -15.43 6.81 -3.20
C ARG A 53 -16.49 6.82 -2.11
N TYR A 54 -16.51 7.88 -1.32
CA TYR A 54 -17.45 8.02 -0.22
C TYR A 54 -17.97 9.45 -0.15
N LYS A 55 -19.27 9.59 0.12
CA LYS A 55 -19.91 10.88 0.29
C LYS A 55 -20.10 11.14 1.79
N THR A 56 -19.39 12.15 2.30
CA THR A 56 -19.66 12.71 3.63
C THR A 56 -20.79 13.73 3.55
N SER A 57 -21.16 14.33 4.68
CA SER A 57 -22.16 15.42 4.70
C SER A 57 -21.75 16.62 3.84
N HIS A 58 -20.45 16.88 3.68
CA HIS A 58 -19.95 18.10 3.05
C HIS A 58 -19.16 17.84 1.77
N ASN A 59 -18.49 16.69 1.66
CA ASN A 59 -17.51 16.43 0.61
C ASN A 59 -17.63 15.02 0.04
N THR A 60 -17.01 14.81 -1.11
CA THR A 60 -16.74 13.47 -1.65
C THR A 60 -15.25 13.17 -1.52
N VAL A 61 -14.91 12.04 -0.91
CA VAL A 61 -13.53 11.65 -0.61
C VAL A 61 -13.25 10.24 -1.11
N TRP A 62 -11.96 9.89 -1.17
CA TRP A 62 -11.49 8.52 -1.40
C TRP A 62 -11.00 7.96 -0.07
N LEU A 63 -11.66 6.92 0.44
CA LEU A 63 -11.33 6.27 1.71
C LEU A 63 -10.43 5.06 1.50
N ASP A 64 -9.44 4.95 2.36
CA ASP A 64 -8.67 3.71 2.57
C ASP A 64 -9.36 2.91 3.69
N LEU A 65 -9.48 1.59 3.52
CA LEU A 65 -10.04 0.71 4.54
C LEU A 65 -8.91 -0.02 5.29
N PRO A 66 -8.98 -0.10 6.64
CA PRO A 66 -7.86 -0.57 7.46
C PRO A 66 -7.73 -2.10 7.49
N THR A 67 -8.82 -2.84 7.26
CA THR A 67 -8.83 -4.30 7.41
C THR A 67 -9.57 -4.99 6.27
N ASP A 68 -9.17 -6.23 5.98
CA ASP A 68 -9.79 -7.08 4.96
C ASP A 68 -11.26 -7.43 5.28
N THR A 69 -11.63 -7.38 6.56
CA THR A 69 -13.00 -7.61 7.04
C THR A 69 -13.87 -6.35 7.01
N SER A 70 -13.31 -5.19 6.67
CA SER A 70 -14.07 -3.94 6.60
C SER A 70 -15.18 -4.03 5.56
N GLN A 71 -16.38 -3.62 5.94
CA GLN A 71 -17.48 -3.42 5.00
C GLN A 71 -17.16 -2.24 4.07
N ILE A 72 -17.57 -2.37 2.82
CA ILE A 72 -17.29 -1.35 1.81
C ILE A 72 -18.32 -0.21 1.89
N PRO A 73 -17.89 1.05 1.96
CA PRO A 73 -18.82 2.18 1.94
C PRO A 73 -19.51 2.31 0.57
N LEU A 74 -20.76 2.78 0.60
CA LEU A 74 -21.53 3.04 -0.61
C LEU A 74 -21.41 4.51 -1.04
N PHE A 75 -21.42 4.71 -2.35
CA PHE A 75 -21.53 6.02 -2.98
C PHE A 75 -22.68 5.97 -3.98
N ASN A 76 -23.75 6.72 -3.73
CA ASN A 76 -24.98 6.69 -4.54
C ASN A 76 -25.49 5.25 -4.79
N ASN A 77 -25.59 4.45 -3.73
CA ASN A 77 -26.06 3.05 -3.76
C ASN A 77 -25.20 2.08 -4.59
N ARG A 78 -23.97 2.47 -4.94
CA ARG A 78 -22.99 1.60 -5.63
C ARG A 78 -21.63 1.64 -4.94
N ILE A 79 -20.79 0.66 -5.25
CA ILE A 79 -19.39 0.64 -4.83
C ILE A 79 -18.55 1.19 -5.99
N LEU A 80 -17.80 2.27 -5.75
CA LEU A 80 -16.88 2.86 -6.73
C LEU A 80 -15.47 2.92 -6.18
N ILE A 81 -14.53 2.33 -6.91
CA ILE A 81 -13.16 2.11 -6.49
C ILE A 81 -12.21 2.91 -7.38
N LYS A 82 -11.19 3.51 -6.78
CA LYS A 82 -9.97 3.91 -7.47
C LYS A 82 -8.88 2.92 -7.10
N ALA A 83 -8.47 2.11 -8.07
CA ALA A 83 -7.45 1.09 -7.92
C ALA A 83 -6.11 1.64 -8.42
N THR A 84 -5.20 1.93 -7.51
CA THR A 84 -3.85 2.42 -7.85
C THR A 84 -2.90 1.22 -7.92
N ARG A 85 -2.42 0.89 -9.12
CA ARG A 85 -1.44 -0.19 -9.33
C ARG A 85 -0.10 0.16 -8.67
N ILE A 86 0.44 -0.77 -7.88
CA ILE A 86 1.75 -0.68 -7.20
C ILE A 86 2.79 -1.46 -8.00
N SER A 87 2.44 -2.66 -8.45
CA SER A 87 3.34 -3.56 -9.17
C SER A 87 2.57 -4.45 -10.13
N TRP A 88 3.26 -4.99 -11.13
CA TRP A 88 2.71 -6.01 -12.04
C TRP A 88 2.91 -7.43 -11.51
N ASP A 89 3.88 -7.61 -10.61
CA ASP A 89 4.18 -8.90 -10.01
C ASP A 89 3.13 -9.23 -8.96
N THR A 90 2.35 -10.28 -9.21
CA THR A 90 1.48 -10.84 -8.18
C THR A 90 2.36 -11.65 -7.24
N GLN A 91 3.07 -11.00 -6.31
CA GLN A 91 3.87 -11.73 -5.35
C GLN A 91 2.94 -12.58 -4.48
N ASN A 92 2.93 -13.88 -4.75
CA ASN A 92 2.43 -14.91 -3.83
C ASN A 92 3.33 -14.93 -2.59
N ASN A 93 3.27 -13.90 -1.75
CA ASN A 93 3.86 -13.93 -0.43
C ASN A 93 3.01 -14.84 0.46
N GLN A 94 3.06 -16.14 0.18
CA GLN A 94 2.83 -17.13 1.21
C GLN A 94 3.91 -16.90 2.25
N ILE A 95 3.50 -16.36 3.39
CA ILE A 95 4.32 -16.32 4.60
C ILE A 95 4.77 -17.76 4.84
N GLN A 96 6.03 -18.06 4.53
CA GLN A 96 6.69 -19.25 5.02
C GLN A 96 6.76 -19.09 6.54
N GLN A 97 5.75 -19.62 7.23
CA GLN A 97 5.88 -19.96 8.64
C GLN A 97 6.90 -21.10 8.70
N THR A 98 8.17 -20.74 8.83
CA THR A 98 9.21 -21.69 9.23
C THR A 98 8.87 -22.16 10.64
N GLN A 99 8.21 -23.32 10.70
CA GLN A 99 8.14 -24.13 11.91
C GLN A 99 9.57 -24.52 12.28
N THR A 100 10.09 -23.96 13.36
CA THR A 100 11.28 -24.49 14.05
C THR A 100 10.88 -25.79 14.76
N GLN A 101 10.85 -26.90 14.02
CA GLN A 101 10.98 -28.22 14.63
C GLN A 101 12.46 -28.56 14.75
N GLN A 102 12.90 -28.65 15.99
CA GLN A 102 14.21 -29.18 16.36
C GLN A 102 14.28 -30.65 15.96
N GLN A 103 15.21 -31.01 15.07
CA GLN A 103 15.81 -32.34 15.08
C GLN A 103 17.20 -32.31 14.42
N SER A 104 18.13 -32.83 15.21
CA SER A 104 19.57 -32.91 15.04
C SER A 104 20.01 -33.91 13.97
N ASN A 105 20.91 -33.50 13.08
CA ASN A 105 22.25 -34.11 12.88
C ASN A 105 22.80 -33.82 11.46
N GLY A 106 23.99 -33.22 11.39
CA GLY A 106 24.98 -33.48 10.34
C GLY A 106 25.20 -32.42 9.25
N THR A 107 26.39 -31.80 9.34
CA THR A 107 27.25 -31.26 8.25
C THR A 107 27.01 -29.85 7.67
N VAL A 108 27.71 -28.92 8.32
CA VAL A 108 28.35 -27.63 7.94
C VAL A 108 28.57 -27.34 6.44
N GLN A 109 28.06 -26.19 5.95
CA GLN A 109 28.82 -25.05 5.38
C GLN A 109 27.89 -24.07 4.62
N GLN A 110 27.55 -22.92 5.23
CA GLN A 110 27.40 -21.58 4.60
C GLN A 110 26.60 -20.65 5.54
N GLN A 111 27.28 -20.03 6.50
CA GLN A 111 26.73 -18.88 7.24
C GLN A 111 27.88 -17.92 7.57
N SER A 112 28.17 -16.96 6.69
CA SER A 112 29.07 -15.85 7.03
C SER A 112 28.78 -14.52 6.33
N GLN A 113 27.76 -14.39 5.47
CA GLN A 113 27.55 -13.15 4.71
C GLN A 113 26.45 -12.21 5.23
N ASN A 114 25.53 -12.66 6.09
CA ASN A 114 24.36 -11.84 6.47
C ASN A 114 24.50 -10.97 7.72
N GLN A 115 25.66 -10.94 8.41
CA GLN A 115 25.84 -10.10 9.59
C GLN A 115 26.52 -8.74 9.32
N ASN A 116 27.13 -8.55 8.15
CA ASN A 116 27.90 -7.33 7.86
C ASN A 116 27.04 -6.20 7.24
N ILE A 117 25.95 -6.56 6.54
CA ILE A 117 25.09 -5.60 5.83
C ILE A 117 24.35 -4.69 6.82
N ASN A 118 23.81 -5.24 7.91
CA ASN A 118 23.02 -4.47 8.88
C ASN A 118 23.86 -3.42 9.64
N GLN A 119 25.16 -3.65 9.85
CA GLN A 119 26.04 -2.68 10.51
C GLN A 119 26.46 -1.54 9.57
N GLN A 120 26.70 -1.83 8.28
CA GLN A 120 27.04 -0.78 7.30
C GLN A 120 25.85 0.15 7.00
N VAL A 121 24.63 -0.38 6.90
CA VAL A 121 23.44 0.44 6.62
C VAL A 121 23.13 1.38 7.80
N LEU A 122 23.31 0.94 9.04
CA LEU A 122 23.09 1.79 10.22
C LEU A 122 24.13 2.92 10.32
N ALA A 123 25.39 2.64 9.99
CA ALA A 123 26.46 3.65 9.97
C ALA A 123 26.23 4.72 8.89
N GLN A 124 25.79 4.33 7.68
CA GLN A 124 25.46 5.28 6.62
C GLN A 124 24.27 6.17 6.99
N PHE A 125 23.24 5.62 7.65
CA PHE A 125 22.08 6.41 8.03
C PHE A 125 22.40 7.45 9.11
N GLN A 126 23.27 7.12 10.07
CA GLN A 126 23.71 8.08 11.09
C GLN A 126 24.55 9.22 10.50
N GLN A 127 25.39 8.93 9.50
CA GLN A 127 26.23 9.94 8.87
C GLN A 127 25.41 10.93 8.02
N GLN A 128 24.34 10.48 7.34
CA GLN A 128 23.44 11.37 6.60
C GLN A 128 22.67 12.34 7.51
N GLN A 129 22.26 11.92 8.71
CA GLN A 129 21.57 12.80 9.65
C GLN A 129 22.50 13.92 10.18
N GLN A 130 23.77 13.62 10.44
CA GLN A 130 24.73 14.63 10.89
C GLN A 130 25.02 15.68 9.81
N ASN A 131 25.16 15.26 8.55
CA ASN A 131 25.41 16.20 7.44
C ASN A 131 24.24 17.16 7.20
N GLN A 132 22.98 16.72 7.37
CA GLN A 132 21.83 17.62 7.27
C GLN A 132 21.81 18.66 8.40
N GLN A 133 22.14 18.29 9.64
CA GLN A 133 22.15 19.24 10.75
C GLN A 133 23.25 20.31 10.61
N GLN A 134 24.42 19.95 10.08
CA GLN A 134 25.49 20.92 9.80
C GLN A 134 25.12 21.90 8.68
N ALA A 135 24.40 21.44 7.65
CA ALA A 135 23.93 22.30 6.57
C ALA A 135 22.92 23.36 7.07
N TYR A 136 22.02 23.01 8.00
CA TYR A 136 21.08 23.95 8.59
C TYR A 136 21.77 25.03 9.45
N GLN A 137 22.86 24.70 10.16
CA GLN A 137 23.60 25.70 10.94
C GLN A 137 24.36 26.69 10.05
N GLN A 138 24.96 26.25 8.95
CA GLN A 138 25.67 27.17 8.04
C GLN A 138 24.74 28.16 7.34
N GLN A 139 23.49 27.77 7.02
CA GLN A 139 22.49 28.71 6.48
C GLN A 139 22.06 29.78 7.48
N GLN A 140 22.00 29.46 8.78
CA GLN A 140 21.66 30.47 9.79
C GLN A 140 22.80 31.48 10.02
N SER A 141 24.06 31.05 9.93
CA SER A 141 25.22 31.94 10.08
C SER A 141 25.40 32.91 8.91
N GLN A 142 25.00 32.52 7.69
CA GLN A 142 25.08 33.42 6.53
C GLN A 142 24.00 34.50 6.54
N ASN A 143 22.82 34.24 7.12
CA ASN A 143 21.75 35.23 7.23
C ASN A 143 21.99 36.28 8.34
N GLN A 144 22.91 36.06 9.27
CA GLN A 144 23.24 37.06 10.31
C GLN A 144 24.25 38.12 9.83
N ASN A 145 24.99 37.89 8.73
CA ASN A 145 25.97 38.85 8.21
C ASN A 145 25.37 39.87 7.21
N LEU A 146 24.04 39.96 7.10
CA LEU A 146 23.34 40.85 6.15
C LEU A 146 22.51 41.94 6.84
N ILE A 147 22.77 42.25 8.12
CA ILE A 147 22.02 43.24 8.91
C ILE A 147 22.90 44.40 9.44
N ASP A 148 24.17 44.50 9.03
CA ASP A 148 25.01 45.68 9.32
C ASP A 148 25.42 46.37 8.01
N PHE A 149 24.50 47.12 7.41
CA PHE A 149 24.74 48.30 6.57
C PHE A 149 23.49 49.19 6.52
#